data_AF-A0A971B8L8-F1
#
_entry.id   AF-A0A971B8L8-F1
#
_cell.length_a   1.000
_cell.length_b   1.000
_cell.length_c   1.000
_cell.angle_alpha   90.00
_cell.angle_beta   90.00
_cell.angle_gamma   90.00
#
_symmetry.space_group_name_H-M   'P 1'
#
loop_
_entity.id
_entity.type
_entity.pdbx_description
1 polymer ?
#
loop_
_entity_poly.entity_id
_entity_poly.type
_entity_poly.pdbx_seq_one_letter_code
_entity_poly.pdbx_strand_id
1 'polypeptide(L)'
;MDEEKIIKINKRSFITVCVVLVFFMILSYGLTYIIPKGYFDENLTYVPLEGKGYPFLKFLISPFLTLGSESGISIIVISLFLLILSGSFNIIDKTKGLNSIIGFLVKKFEKRKYLLIYSIILVFMLFGALFGIFEESVTLLPIIVFLALAMGWDTFTGLSMCLLAAGFGFSSAITNWSAPDF
;
A
#
# COMPACT_ATOMS: atom_id res chain seq x y z
N MET A 1 11.49 28.45 -10.33
CA MET A 1 10.96 27.37 -9.48
C MET A 1 11.53 26.10 -10.06
N ASP A 2 12.65 25.65 -9.52
CA ASP A 2 13.50 24.63 -10.16
C ASP A 2 12.75 23.29 -10.28
N GLU A 3 12.73 22.75 -11.50
CA GLU A 3 12.04 21.52 -11.93
C GLU A 3 12.63 20.22 -11.33
N GLU A 4 13.50 20.28 -10.32
CA GLU A 4 14.39 19.16 -9.97
C GLU A 4 14.06 18.35 -8.71
N LYS A 5 12.86 18.46 -8.13
CA LYS A 5 12.49 17.68 -6.92
C LYS A 5 11.21 16.86 -7.05
N ILE A 6 10.99 16.27 -8.22
CA ILE A 6 10.02 15.18 -8.35
C ILE A 6 10.71 13.91 -7.84
N ILE A 7 10.65 13.73 -6.51
CA ILE A 7 10.84 12.49 -5.76
C ILE A 7 11.97 11.60 -6.31
N LYS A 8 13.22 11.95 -6.00
CA LYS A 8 14.30 10.96 -6.07
C LYS A 8 14.01 9.92 -4.99
N ILE A 9 13.60 8.71 -5.39
CA ILE A 9 13.52 7.56 -4.47
C ILE A 9 14.87 7.49 -3.75
N ASN A 10 14.84 7.68 -2.43
CA ASN A 10 16.04 7.62 -1.64
C ASN A 10 16.55 6.18 -1.72
N LYS A 11 17.69 5.97 -2.38
CA LYS A 11 18.33 4.65 -2.51
C LYS A 11 18.46 3.96 -1.15
N ARG A 12 18.67 4.76 -0.08
CA ARG A 12 18.71 4.27 1.30
C ARG A 12 17.37 3.66 1.72
N SER A 13 16.26 4.33 1.46
CA SER A 13 14.92 3.81 1.80
C SER A 13 14.61 2.51 1.06
N PHE A 14 14.94 2.44 -0.23
CA PHE A 14 14.76 1.20 -1.01
C PHE A 14 15.59 0.04 -0.44
N ILE A 15 16.88 0.29 -0.17
CA ILE A 15 17.76 -0.73 0.44
C ILE A 15 17.24 -1.15 1.81
N THR A 16 16.78 -0.22 2.64
CA THR A 16 16.21 -0.53 3.96
C THR A 16 15.02 -1.48 3.83
N VAL A 17 14.08 -1.23 2.92
CA VAL A 17 12.93 -2.12 2.69
C VAL A 17 13.41 -3.52 2.27
N CYS A 18 14.34 -3.62 1.32
CA CYS A 18 14.88 -4.91 0.90
C CYS A 18 15.56 -5.66 2.06
N VAL A 19 16.36 -4.97 2.89
CA VAL A 19 17.04 -5.56 4.05
C VAL A 19 16.03 -6.08 5.06
N VAL A 20 14.97 -5.31 5.35
CA VAL A 20 13.91 -5.73 6.27
C VAL A 20 13.19 -6.97 5.75
N LEU A 21 12.84 -7.02 4.46
CA LEU A 21 12.20 -8.18 3.85
C LEU A 21 13.09 -9.42 3.88
N VAL A 22 14.36 -9.29 3.49
CA VAL A 22 15.32 -10.41 3.54
C VAL A 22 15.55 -10.89 4.97
N PHE A 23 15.61 -9.97 5.94
CA PHE A 23 15.70 -10.32 7.36
C PHE A 23 14.51 -11.18 7.81
N PHE A 24 13.28 -10.76 7.50
CA PHE A 24 12.08 -11.56 7.83
C PHE A 24 12.05 -12.90 7.10
N MET A 25 12.50 -12.95 5.85
CA MET A 25 12.64 -14.20 5.11
C MET A 25 13.61 -15.15 5.82
N ILE A 26 14.82 -14.69 6.17
CA ILE A 26 15.83 -15.52 6.87
C ILE A 26 15.31 -15.98 8.23
N LEU A 27 14.65 -15.08 8.97
CA LEU A 27 14.03 -15.38 10.25
C LEU A 27 12.97 -16.48 10.12
N SER A 28 12.06 -16.36 9.15
CA SER A 28 11.03 -17.35 8.85
C SER A 28 11.62 -18.71 8.43
N TYR A 29 12.69 -18.69 7.64
CA TYR A 29 13.43 -19.89 7.27
C TYR A 29 14.04 -20.60 8.48
N GLY A 30 14.66 -19.85 9.38
CA GLY A 30 15.20 -20.38 10.64
C GLY A 30 14.10 -20.98 11.54
N LEU A 31 12.95 -20.31 11.65
CA LEU A 31 11.80 -20.80 12.42
C LEU A 31 11.25 -22.13 11.89
N THR A 32 11.40 -22.43 10.60
CA THR A 32 10.97 -23.70 10.00
C THR A 32 11.74 -24.92 10.57
N TYR A 33 12.92 -24.73 11.17
CA TYR A 33 13.66 -25.81 11.83
C TYR A 33 13.18 -26.09 13.26
N ILE A 34 12.58 -25.09 13.89
CA ILE A 34 12.08 -25.15 15.28
C ILE A 34 10.63 -25.64 15.28
N ILE A 35 9.81 -25.12 14.36
CA ILE A 35 8.38 -25.38 14.29
C ILE A 35 8.12 -26.61 13.40
N PRO A 36 7.42 -27.65 13.90
CA PRO A 36 7.05 -28.79 13.08
C PRO A 36 6.12 -28.35 11.96
N LYS A 37 6.24 -29.01 10.80
CA LYS A 37 5.32 -28.80 9.69
C LYS A 37 4.01 -29.51 10.02
N GLY A 38 2.90 -28.93 9.60
CA GLY A 38 1.60 -29.55 9.76
C GLY A 38 0.52 -28.71 9.09
N TYR A 39 -0.68 -29.26 9.03
CA TYR A 39 -1.88 -28.57 8.56
C TYR A 39 -3.00 -28.77 9.57
N PHE A 40 -4.00 -27.89 9.50
CA PHE A 40 -5.22 -28.04 10.27
C PHE A 40 -6.22 -28.84 9.45
N ASP A 41 -6.74 -29.91 10.03
CA ASP A 41 -7.85 -30.68 9.45
C ASP A 41 -9.18 -29.93 9.60
N GLU A 42 -10.25 -30.40 8.95
CA GLU A 42 -11.59 -29.79 9.01
C GLU A 42 -12.13 -29.66 10.45
N ASN A 43 -11.66 -30.53 11.35
CA ASN A 43 -11.98 -30.48 12.79
C ASN A 43 -11.09 -29.55 13.62
N LEU A 44 -10.28 -28.68 12.97
CA LEU A 44 -9.29 -27.78 13.60
C LEU A 44 -8.25 -28.51 14.45
N THR A 45 -8.06 -29.80 14.22
CA THR A 45 -6.98 -30.59 14.81
C THR A 45 -5.71 -30.44 13.99
N TYR A 46 -4.61 -30.12 14.67
CA TYR A 46 -3.29 -30.00 14.05
C TYR A 46 -2.71 -31.38 13.74
N VAL A 47 -2.47 -31.65 12.46
CA VAL A 47 -1.84 -32.89 11.99
C VAL A 47 -0.39 -32.60 11.61
N PRO A 48 0.62 -33.12 12.35
CA PRO A 48 2.02 -32.92 12.02
C PRO A 48 2.41 -33.74 10.79
N LEU A 49 3.20 -33.14 9.91
CA LEU A 49 3.85 -33.77 8.76
C LEU A 49 5.28 -34.18 9.13
N GLU A 50 5.77 -35.27 8.55
CA GLU A 50 7.15 -35.74 8.79
C GLU A 50 8.19 -34.77 8.19
N GLY A 51 9.24 -34.51 8.96
CA GLY A 51 10.42 -33.74 8.55
C GLY A 51 10.47 -32.28 9.08
N LYS A 52 11.69 -31.75 9.16
CA LYS A 52 11.99 -30.37 9.63
C LYS A 52 12.64 -29.55 8.51
N GLY A 53 12.36 -28.24 8.49
CA GLY A 53 13.01 -27.31 7.56
C GLY A 53 12.55 -27.42 6.10
N TYR A 54 12.57 -26.30 5.36
CA TYR A 54 12.34 -26.30 3.91
C TYR A 54 13.68 -26.34 3.15
N PRO A 55 13.71 -26.88 1.92
CA PRO A 55 14.89 -26.79 1.07
C PRO A 55 15.30 -25.32 0.84
N PHE A 56 16.60 -25.03 0.90
CA PHE A 56 17.14 -23.68 0.68
C PHE A 56 16.72 -23.08 -0.66
N LEU A 57 16.62 -23.90 -1.71
CA LEU A 57 16.13 -23.46 -3.03
C LEU A 57 14.68 -22.97 -2.99
N LYS A 58 13.81 -23.63 -2.20
CA LYS A 58 12.42 -23.17 -2.03
C LYS A 58 12.37 -21.85 -1.26
N PHE A 59 13.23 -21.69 -0.27
CA PHE A 59 13.41 -20.43 0.45
C PHE A 59 13.83 -19.28 -0.49
N LEU A 60 14.85 -19.50 -1.31
CA LEU A 60 15.37 -18.47 -2.21
C LEU A 60 14.33 -18.05 -3.27
N ILE A 61 13.56 -19.01 -3.79
CA ILE A 61 12.55 -18.78 -4.83
C ILE A 61 11.19 -18.39 -4.21
N SER A 62 11.07 -18.35 -2.87
CA SER A 62 9.79 -18.12 -2.17
C SER A 62 9.00 -16.92 -2.68
N PRO A 63 9.60 -15.73 -2.96
CA PRO A 63 8.87 -14.57 -3.47
C PRO A 63 8.22 -14.78 -4.85
N PHE A 64 8.72 -15.73 -5.63
CA PHE A 64 8.16 -16.10 -6.93
C PHE A 64 7.14 -17.24 -6.79
N LEU A 65 7.41 -18.20 -5.89
CA LEU A 65 6.49 -19.30 -5.58
C LEU A 65 5.15 -18.80 -5.04
N THR A 66 5.13 -17.68 -4.30
CA THR A 66 3.89 -17.08 -3.78
C THR A 66 2.93 -16.63 -4.88
N LEU A 67 3.42 -16.30 -6.08
CA LEU A 67 2.58 -15.95 -7.22
C LEU A 67 1.75 -17.14 -7.74
N GLY A 68 2.19 -18.37 -7.47
CA GLY A 68 1.47 -19.61 -7.79
C GLY A 68 0.63 -20.18 -6.63
N SER A 69 0.53 -19.46 -5.51
CA SER A 69 -0.29 -19.88 -4.36
C SER A 69 -1.78 -19.59 -4.59
N GLU A 70 -2.65 -20.06 -3.68
CA GLU A 70 -4.09 -19.75 -3.71
C GLU A 70 -4.36 -18.23 -3.72
N SER A 71 -3.52 -17.46 -3.02
CA SER A 71 -3.59 -15.99 -2.98
C SER A 71 -2.78 -15.31 -4.09
N GLY A 72 -2.14 -16.08 -4.98
CA GLY A 72 -1.24 -15.57 -6.02
C GLY A 72 -1.93 -14.62 -7.00
N ILE A 73 -3.18 -14.91 -7.38
CA ILE A 73 -3.98 -14.05 -8.26
C ILE A 73 -4.15 -12.66 -7.65
N SER A 74 -4.52 -12.58 -6.37
CA SER A 74 -4.70 -11.30 -5.67
C SER A 74 -3.41 -10.47 -5.64
N ILE A 75 -2.26 -11.11 -5.36
CA ILE A 75 -0.94 -10.47 -5.37
C ILE A 75 -0.63 -9.89 -6.76
N ILE A 76 -0.89 -10.67 -7.83
CA ILE A 76 -0.66 -10.24 -9.20
C ILE A 76 -1.56 -9.05 -9.57
N VAL A 77 -2.84 -9.09 -9.22
CA VAL A 77 -3.80 -8.02 -9.50
C VAL A 77 -3.38 -6.71 -8.82
N ILE A 78 -3.04 -6.74 -7.53
CA ILE A 78 -2.56 -5.56 -6.80
C ILE A 78 -1.27 -5.03 -7.42
N SER A 79 -0.33 -5.91 -7.77
CA SER A 79 0.95 -5.53 -8.39
C SER A 79 0.75 -4.86 -9.76
N LEU A 80 -0.12 -5.42 -10.60
CA LEU A 80 -0.47 -4.84 -11.90
C LEU A 80 -1.18 -3.49 -11.74
N PHE A 81 -2.08 -3.37 -10.76
CA PHE A 81 -2.77 -2.12 -10.49
C PHE A 81 -1.78 -1.02 -10.09
N LEU A 82 -0.84 -1.30 -9.17
CA LEU A 82 0.21 -0.37 -8.78
C LEU A 82 1.13 0.02 -9.95
N LEU A 83 1.43 -0.93 -10.84
CA LEU A 83 2.24 -0.68 -12.04
C LEU A 83 1.51 0.27 -13.01
N ILE A 84 0.24 -0.01 -13.32
CA ILE A 84 -0.58 0.82 -14.21
C ILE A 84 -0.77 2.21 -13.62
N LEU A 85 -1.03 2.30 -12.30
CA LEU A 85 -1.17 3.56 -11.58
C LEU A 85 0.12 4.38 -11.65
N SER A 86 1.27 3.77 -11.38
CA SER A 86 2.59 4.42 -11.47
C SER A 86 2.92 4.85 -12.90
N GLY A 87 2.60 4.03 -13.91
CA GLY A 87 2.78 4.37 -15.32
C GLY A 87 1.90 5.55 -15.76
N SER A 88 0.64 5.56 -15.32
CA SER A 88 -0.30 6.67 -15.57
C SER A 88 0.20 7.96 -14.93
N PHE A 89 0.72 7.90 -13.70
CA PHE A 89 1.33 9.06 -13.05
C PHE A 89 2.52 9.60 -13.83
N ASN A 90 3.37 8.75 -14.41
CA ASN A 90 4.50 9.21 -15.23
C ASN A 90 4.03 10.02 -16.45
N ILE A 91 2.93 9.60 -17.09
CA ILE A 91 2.36 10.29 -18.25
C ILE A 91 1.77 11.65 -17.84
N ILE A 92 1.00 11.68 -16.75
CA ILE A 92 0.38 12.92 -16.23
C ILE A 92 1.47 13.92 -15.77
N ASP A 93 2.56 13.43 -15.20
CA ASP A 93 3.69 14.26 -14.78
C ASP A 93 4.43 14.88 -15.98
N LYS A 94 4.77 14.06 -16.99
CA LYS A 94 5.41 14.53 -18.24
C LYS A 94 4.59 15.58 -18.98
N THR A 95 3.27 15.52 -18.89
CA THR A 95 2.36 16.48 -19.52
C THR A 95 2.14 17.75 -18.68
N LYS A 96 2.78 17.87 -17.50
CA LYS A 96 2.51 18.92 -16.51
C LYS A 96 1.04 18.95 -16.06
N GLY A 97 0.33 17.83 -16.24
CA GLY A 97 -1.06 17.67 -15.83
C GLY A 97 -1.23 17.78 -14.32
N LEU A 98 -0.28 17.22 -13.54
CA LEU A 98 -0.29 17.31 -12.08
C LEU A 98 -0.28 18.77 -11.60
N ASN A 99 0.62 19.59 -12.14
CA ASN A 99 0.70 21.02 -11.80
C ASN A 99 -0.59 21.77 -12.14
N SER A 100 -1.23 21.39 -13.25
CA SER A 100 -2.49 22.01 -13.70
C SER A 100 -3.65 21.64 -12.78
N ILE A 101 -3.77 20.37 -12.38
CA ILE A 101 -4.80 19.89 -11.45
C ILE A 101 -4.62 20.53 -10.07
N ILE A 102 -3.39 20.56 -9.56
CA ILE A 102 -3.07 21.17 -8.26
C ILE A 102 -3.38 22.67 -8.32
N GLY A 103 -2.92 23.39 -9.35
CA GLY A 103 -3.20 24.82 -9.52
C GLY A 103 -4.69 25.13 -9.62
N PHE A 104 -5.46 24.28 -10.31
CA PHE A 104 -6.91 24.38 -10.38
C PHE A 104 -7.57 24.23 -9.01
N LEU A 105 -7.18 23.19 -8.25
CA LEU A 105 -7.70 22.96 -6.90
C LEU A 105 -7.36 24.11 -5.95
N VAL A 106 -6.12 24.60 -5.99
CA VAL A 106 -5.68 25.73 -5.16
C VAL A 106 -6.51 26.97 -5.47
N LYS A 107 -6.66 27.34 -6.74
CA LYS A 107 -7.44 28.51 -7.14
C LYS A 107 -8.93 28.37 -6.80
N LYS A 108 -9.50 27.18 -6.96
CA LYS A 108 -10.91 26.92 -6.67
C LYS A 108 -11.21 26.95 -5.16
N PHE A 109 -10.29 26.48 -4.33
CA PHE A 109 -10.48 26.33 -2.89
C PHE A 109 -9.68 27.33 -2.04
N GLU A 110 -9.09 28.36 -2.65
CA GLU A 110 -8.26 29.37 -1.98
C GLU A 110 -8.96 30.00 -0.76
N LYS A 111 -10.24 30.37 -0.92
CA LYS A 111 -11.07 30.96 0.15
C LYS A 111 -11.74 29.95 1.08
N ARG A 112 -11.67 28.66 0.74
CA ARG A 112 -12.40 27.56 1.40
C ARG A 112 -11.47 26.38 1.67
N LYS A 113 -10.28 26.67 2.20
CA LYS A 113 -9.21 25.69 2.35
C LYS A 113 -9.64 24.47 3.19
N TYR A 114 -10.38 24.67 4.28
CA TYR A 114 -10.88 23.56 5.12
C TYR A 114 -11.86 22.63 4.40
N LEU A 115 -12.68 23.15 3.48
CA LEU A 115 -13.58 22.31 2.68
C LEU A 115 -12.82 21.36 1.75
N LEU A 116 -11.65 21.79 1.25
CA LEU A 116 -10.77 20.90 0.47
C LEU A 116 -10.25 19.76 1.34
N ILE A 117 -9.79 20.06 2.56
CA ILE A 117 -9.33 19.03 3.52
C ILE A 117 -10.44 18.01 3.77
N TYR A 118 -11.64 18.48 4.16
CA TYR A 118 -12.74 17.57 4.46
C TYR A 118 -13.15 16.72 3.26
N SER A 119 -13.11 17.30 2.05
CA SER A 119 -13.44 16.58 0.83
C SER A 119 -12.42 15.50 0.51
N ILE A 120 -11.12 15.80 0.64
CA ILE A 120 -10.05 14.81 0.40
C ILE A 120 -10.12 13.69 1.44
N ILE A 121 -10.28 14.03 2.73
CA ILE A 121 -10.42 13.05 3.81
C ILE A 121 -11.63 12.13 3.54
N LEU A 122 -12.78 12.69 3.19
CA LEU A 122 -13.98 11.91 2.89
C LEU A 122 -13.73 10.95 1.72
N VAL A 123 -13.10 11.44 0.64
CA VAL A 123 -12.76 10.60 -0.51
C VAL A 123 -11.85 9.46 -0.11
N PHE A 124 -10.74 9.70 0.59
CA PHE A 124 -9.82 8.62 1.02
C PHE A 124 -10.46 7.67 2.04
N MET A 125 -11.30 8.17 2.95
CA MET A 125 -12.09 7.33 3.85
C MET A 125 -13.05 6.43 3.06
N LEU A 126 -13.75 6.97 2.06
CA LEU A 126 -14.68 6.20 1.24
C LEU A 126 -13.95 5.16 0.39
N PHE A 127 -12.80 5.51 -0.20
CA PHE A 127 -11.98 4.55 -0.94
C PHE A 127 -11.47 3.42 -0.04
N GLY A 128 -10.99 3.74 1.16
CA GLY A 128 -10.60 2.75 2.15
C GLY A 128 -11.76 1.86 2.58
N ALA A 129 -12.93 2.44 2.84
CA ALA A 129 -14.11 1.73 3.35
C ALA A 129 -14.80 0.83 2.33
N LEU A 130 -14.84 1.25 1.05
CA LEU A 130 -15.52 0.51 -0.02
C LEU A 130 -14.60 -0.51 -0.68
N PHE A 131 -13.38 -0.11 -1.03
CA PHE A 131 -12.50 -0.91 -1.87
C PHE A 131 -11.33 -1.53 -1.11
N GLY A 132 -11.11 -1.16 0.16
CA GLY A 132 -9.98 -1.67 0.93
C GLY A 132 -8.61 -1.17 0.44
N ILE A 133 -8.58 -0.05 -0.29
CA ILE A 133 -7.41 0.46 -1.03
C ILE A 133 -6.45 1.21 -0.08
N PHE A 134 -5.66 0.48 0.71
CA PHE A 134 -4.65 1.08 1.59
C PHE A 134 -3.29 1.21 0.89
N GLU A 135 -2.87 0.18 0.18
CA GLU A 135 -1.58 0.07 -0.49
C GLU A 135 -1.40 1.13 -1.57
N GLU A 136 -2.45 1.42 -2.32
CA GLU A 136 -2.42 2.39 -3.41
C GLU A 136 -2.43 3.84 -2.91
N SER A 137 -2.94 4.07 -1.69
CA SER A 137 -2.87 5.37 -1.03
C SER A 137 -1.42 5.83 -0.85
N VAL A 138 -0.48 4.89 -0.64
CA VAL A 138 0.96 5.19 -0.57
C VAL A 138 1.49 5.75 -1.90
N THR A 139 0.95 5.30 -3.03
CA THR A 139 1.33 5.78 -4.37
C THR A 139 0.78 7.17 -4.64
N LEU A 140 -0.44 7.47 -4.16
CA LEU A 140 -1.09 8.78 -4.27
C LEU A 140 -0.55 9.83 -3.30
N LEU A 141 0.03 9.39 -2.18
CA LEU A 141 0.51 10.25 -1.10
C LEU A 141 1.33 11.46 -1.57
N PRO A 142 2.32 11.33 -2.48
CA PRO A 142 3.14 12.48 -2.85
C PRO A 142 2.33 13.60 -3.49
N ILE A 143 1.30 13.27 -4.27
CA ILE A 143 0.43 14.26 -4.92
C ILE A 143 -0.37 15.03 -3.87
N ILE A 144 -0.90 14.33 -2.87
CA ILE A 144 -1.66 14.94 -1.77
C ILE A 144 -0.74 15.80 -0.91
N VAL A 145 0.50 15.37 -0.67
CA VAL A 145 1.52 16.17 0.02
C VAL A 145 1.86 17.43 -0.79
N PHE A 146 2.05 17.33 -2.11
CA PHE A 146 2.29 18.49 -2.95
C PHE A 146 1.11 19.46 -2.94
N LEU A 147 -0.12 18.95 -3.00
CA LEU A 147 -1.33 19.79 -2.87
C LEU A 147 -1.38 20.49 -1.51
N ALA A 148 -1.03 19.79 -0.42
CA ALA A 148 -1.00 20.37 0.91
C ALA A 148 0.01 21.51 1.02
N LEU A 149 1.23 21.28 0.53
CA LEU A 149 2.29 22.30 0.47
C LEU A 149 1.87 23.48 -0.42
N ALA A 150 1.23 23.24 -1.56
CA ALA A 150 0.74 24.29 -2.47
C ALA A 150 -0.37 25.16 -1.85
N MET A 151 -1.17 24.60 -0.93
CA MET A 151 -2.20 25.33 -0.18
C MET A 151 -1.63 26.12 1.00
N GLY A 152 -0.35 25.94 1.31
CA GLY A 152 0.35 26.56 2.45
C GLY A 152 0.25 25.76 3.75
N TRP A 153 -0.09 24.47 3.68
CA TRP A 153 -0.02 23.56 4.83
C TRP A 153 1.31 22.80 4.86
N ASP A 154 1.51 22.01 5.91
CA ASP A 154 2.68 21.18 6.11
C ASP A 154 2.51 19.75 5.55
N THR A 155 3.62 19.01 5.47
CA THR A 155 3.66 17.64 4.97
C THR A 155 2.83 16.67 5.81
N PHE A 156 2.72 16.87 7.13
CA PHE A 156 1.90 15.98 7.97
C PHE A 156 0.41 16.17 7.68
N THR A 157 -0.05 17.39 7.41
CA THR A 157 -1.43 17.61 6.96
C THR A 157 -1.73 16.83 5.67
N GLY A 158 -0.81 16.84 4.70
CA GLY A 158 -0.92 16.01 3.48
C GLY A 158 -0.96 14.51 3.77
N LEU A 159 -0.10 14.04 4.67
CA LEU A 159 -0.05 12.65 5.11
C LEU A 159 -1.33 12.21 5.82
N SER A 160 -1.90 13.06 6.68
CA SER A 160 -3.16 12.80 7.37
C SER A 160 -4.35 12.78 6.41
N MET A 161 -4.40 13.70 5.44
CA MET A 161 -5.47 13.72 4.44
C MET A 161 -5.53 12.45 3.58
N CYS A 162 -4.40 11.74 3.43
CA CYS A 162 -4.28 10.56 2.60
C CYS A 162 -4.23 9.26 3.44
N LEU A 163 -3.12 9.00 4.15
CA LEU A 163 -2.89 7.72 4.82
C LEU A 163 -3.78 7.51 6.05
N LEU A 164 -3.91 8.54 6.89
CA LEU A 164 -4.72 8.45 8.10
C LEU A 164 -6.21 8.32 7.73
N ALA A 165 -6.68 9.11 6.77
CA ALA A 165 -8.03 9.02 6.24
C ALA A 165 -8.32 7.64 5.62
N ALA A 166 -7.43 7.13 4.76
CA ALA A 166 -7.57 5.80 4.17
C ALA A 166 -7.58 4.69 5.22
N GLY A 167 -6.73 4.78 6.25
CA GLY A 167 -6.67 3.82 7.35
C GLY A 167 -7.96 3.80 8.19
N PHE A 168 -8.55 4.97 8.49
CA PHE A 168 -9.87 5.03 9.13
C PHE A 168 -10.97 4.43 8.27
N GLY A 169 -10.97 4.72 6.97
CA GLY A 169 -11.90 4.12 6.01
C GLY A 169 -11.79 2.60 5.99
N PHE A 170 -10.58 2.10 5.78
CA PHE A 170 -10.26 0.67 5.75
C PHE A 170 -10.73 -0.05 7.02
N SER A 171 -10.50 0.55 8.19
CA SER A 171 -10.90 -0.02 9.48
C SER A 171 -12.41 -0.12 9.67
N SER A 172 -13.21 0.66 8.94
CA SER A 172 -14.68 0.59 9.02
C SER A 172 -15.26 -0.63 8.30
N ALA A 173 -14.50 -1.24 7.37
CA ALA A 173 -14.78 -2.50 6.72
C ALA A 173 -16.26 -2.66 6.25
N ILE A 174 -16.84 -1.61 5.67
CA ILE A 174 -18.28 -1.58 5.30
C ILE A 174 -18.64 -2.70 4.31
N THR A 175 -17.70 -3.08 3.46
CA THR A 175 -17.86 -4.17 2.49
C THR A 175 -17.44 -5.54 3.01
N ASN A 176 -16.92 -5.63 4.23
CA ASN A 176 -16.71 -6.91 4.90
C ASN A 176 -18.05 -7.43 5.41
N TRP A 177 -18.84 -7.98 4.50
CA TRP A 177 -20.03 -8.76 4.83
C TRP A 177 -19.59 -10.09 5.41
N SER A 178 -19.17 -10.09 6.68
CA SER A 178 -19.29 -11.29 7.51
C SER A 178 -20.77 -11.42 7.86
N ALA A 179 -21.47 -12.29 7.13
CA ALA A 179 -22.76 -12.80 7.58
C ALA A 179 -22.59 -13.32 9.02
N PRO A 180 -23.55 -13.08 9.93
CA PRO A 180 -23.47 -13.59 11.28
C PRO A 180 -23.79 -15.08 11.25
N ASP A 181 -22.77 -15.91 11.02
CA ASP A 181 -22.84 -17.34 11.32
C ASP A 181 -22.34 -17.53 12.76
N PHE A 182 -23.28 -17.37 13.70
CA PHE A 182 -23.29 -18.06 14.99
C PHE A 182 -23.96 -19.42 14.82
#